data_AF-A0A916W530-F1
#
_entry.id   AF-A0A916W530-F1
#
_cell.length_a   1.000
_cell.length_b   1.000
_cell.length_c   1.000
_cell.angle_alpha   90.00
_cell.angle_beta   90.00
_cell.angle_gamma   90.00
#
_symmetry.space_group_name_H-M   'P 1'
#
loop_
_entity.id
_entity.type
_entity.pdbx_description
1 polymer ?
#
loop_
_entity_poly.entity_id
_entity_poly.type
_entity_poly.pdbx_seq_one_letter_code
_entity_poly.pdbx_strand_id
1 'polypeptide(L)'
;MLVQAVITIAAVLTVAAIILGFIFLKSSGGKGYLPYIPSAILFFGGIIVVCAATPQKIMIWEAGLGGWGIASLFAAGISFMILSVIHAYFVHDEKVA
;
A
#
# COMPACT_ATOMS: atom_id res chain seq x y z
N MET A 1 1.95 -21.96 7.58
CA MET A 1 0.58 -21.52 7.22
C MET A 1 0.39 -20.02 7.43
N LEU A 2 0.61 -19.47 8.63
CA LEU A 2 0.40 -18.03 8.92
C LEU A 2 1.23 -17.05 8.07
N VAL A 3 2.51 -17.36 7.82
CA VAL A 3 3.39 -16.50 6.97
C VAL A 3 2.88 -16.42 5.52
N GLN A 4 2.37 -17.54 4.98
CA GLN A 4 1.83 -17.58 3.62
C GLN A 4 0.57 -16.73 3.50
N ALA A 5 -0.34 -16.78 4.48
CA ALA A 5 -1.52 -15.93 4.52
C ALA A 5 -1.15 -14.44 4.52
N VAL A 6 -0.22 -14.03 5.38
CA VAL A 6 0.27 -12.63 5.48
C VAL A 6 0.91 -12.16 4.17
N ILE A 7 1.74 -12.99 3.53
CA ILE A 7 2.34 -12.67 2.23
C ILE A 7 1.27 -12.51 1.14
N THR A 8 0.27 -13.38 1.14
CA THR A 8 -0.82 -13.34 0.14
C THR A 8 -1.66 -12.08 0.29
N ILE A 9 -2.00 -11.72 1.53
CA ILE A 9 -2.72 -10.48 1.87
C ILE A 9 -1.89 -9.27 1.45
N ALA A 10 -0.61 -9.23 1.81
CA ALA A 10 0.31 -8.14 1.44
C ALA A 10 0.41 -7.99 -0.10
N ALA A 11 0.53 -9.09 -0.84
CA ALA A 11 0.60 -9.06 -2.30
C ALA A 11 -0.67 -8.45 -2.93
N VAL A 12 -1.85 -8.89 -2.50
CA VAL A 12 -3.12 -8.38 -3.02
C VAL A 12 -3.30 -6.90 -2.70
N LEU A 13 -3.02 -6.49 -1.45
CA LEU A 13 -3.09 -5.08 -1.03
C LEU A 13 -2.09 -4.21 -1.80
N THR A 14 -0.89 -4.73 -2.08
CA THR A 14 0.13 -4.03 -2.87
C THR A 14 -0.39 -3.75 -4.27
N VAL A 15 -0.92 -4.77 -4.95
CA VAL A 15 -1.45 -4.64 -6.31
C VAL A 15 -2.62 -3.65 -6.33
N ALA A 16 -3.55 -3.73 -5.38
CA ALA A 16 -4.66 -2.79 -5.27
C ALA A 16 -4.19 -1.35 -5.07
N ALA A 17 -3.20 -1.12 -4.19
CA ALA A 17 -2.65 0.19 -3.92
C ALA A 17 -1.92 0.79 -5.13
N ILE A 18 -1.18 -0.02 -5.88
CA ILE A 18 -0.52 0.40 -7.11
C ILE A 18 -1.55 0.79 -8.17
N ILE A 19 -2.61 -0.01 -8.35
CA ILE A 19 -3.68 0.28 -9.32
C ILE A 19 -4.37 1.59 -8.96
N LEU A 20 -4.79 1.77 -7.69
CA LEU A 20 -5.40 3.04 -7.26
C LEU A 20 -4.43 4.20 -7.45
N GLY A 21 -3.17 4.05 -7.03
CA GLY A 21 -2.15 5.06 -7.15
C GLY A 21 -1.89 5.48 -8.61
N PHE A 22 -1.91 4.52 -9.53
CA PHE A 22 -1.79 4.77 -10.97
C PHE A 22 -2.99 5.52 -11.54
N ILE A 23 -4.21 5.15 -11.11
CA ILE A 23 -5.45 5.87 -11.48
C ILE A 23 -5.38 7.33 -11.00
N PHE A 24 -4.94 7.56 -9.76
CA PHE A 24 -4.76 8.91 -9.22
C PHE A 24 -3.68 9.71 -9.96
N LEU A 25 -2.57 9.07 -10.33
CA LEU A 25 -1.50 9.71 -11.11
C LEU A 25 -1.99 10.15 -12.49
N LYS A 26 -2.74 9.27 -13.18
CA LYS A 26 -3.33 9.58 -14.48
C LYS A 26 -4.39 10.68 -14.37
N SER A 27 -5.20 10.65 -13.31
CA SER A 27 -6.24 11.66 -13.08
C SER A 27 -5.70 13.02 -12.66
N SER A 28 -4.56 13.09 -11.95
CA SER A 28 -3.96 14.36 -11.53
C SER A 28 -3.00 14.94 -12.57
N GLY A 29 -2.79 14.24 -13.70
CA GLY A 29 -1.89 14.67 -14.76
C GLY A 29 -0.46 14.86 -14.26
N GLY A 30 0.04 13.96 -13.39
CA GLY A 30 1.39 14.04 -12.85
C GLY A 30 1.65 15.15 -11.83
N LYS A 31 0.66 16.04 -11.57
CA LYS A 31 0.80 17.16 -10.64
C LYS A 31 0.33 16.77 -9.23
N GLY A 32 1.22 16.95 -8.25
CA GLY A 32 0.93 16.82 -6.83
C GLY A 32 1.15 15.44 -6.21
N TYR A 33 0.76 15.29 -4.94
CA TYR A 33 1.00 14.10 -4.11
C TYR A 33 -0.20 13.13 -4.05
N LEU A 34 -1.23 13.35 -4.87
CA LEU A 34 -2.42 12.49 -5.00
C LEU A 34 -2.11 11.00 -5.25
N PRO A 35 -1.09 10.62 -6.04
CA PRO A 35 -0.76 9.21 -6.24
C PRO A 35 -0.42 8.49 -4.95
N TYR A 36 0.16 9.19 -3.96
CA TYR A 36 0.68 8.59 -2.73
C TYR A 36 -0.38 8.40 -1.64
N ILE A 37 -1.60 8.89 -1.83
CA ILE A 37 -2.70 8.77 -0.86
C ILE A 37 -3.03 7.30 -0.53
N PRO A 38 -3.17 6.37 -1.48
CA PRO A 38 -3.48 4.97 -1.19
C PRO A 38 -2.38 4.31 -0.34
N SER A 39 -1.11 4.56 -0.67
CA SER A 39 0.03 4.09 0.11
C SER A 39 0.07 4.71 1.51
N ALA A 40 -0.26 5.99 1.66
CA ALA A 40 -0.34 6.64 2.97
C ALA A 40 -1.45 6.05 3.84
N ILE A 41 -2.63 5.80 3.27
CA ILE A 41 -3.75 5.15 3.97
C ILE A 41 -3.35 3.76 4.45
N LEU A 42 -2.68 2.96 3.61
CA LEU A 42 -2.20 1.64 4.02
C LEU A 42 -1.12 1.71 5.09
N PHE A 43 -0.26 2.72 5.06
CA PHE A 43 0.77 2.92 6.08
C PHE A 43 0.16 3.27 7.44
N PHE A 44 -0.65 4.35 7.51
CA PHE A 44 -1.27 4.78 8.75
C PHE A 44 -2.30 3.76 9.26
N GLY A 45 -3.10 3.18 8.36
CA GLY A 45 -4.03 2.10 8.68
C GLY A 45 -3.30 0.87 9.21
N GLY A 46 -2.18 0.50 8.59
CA GLY A 46 -1.31 -0.58 9.06
C GLY A 46 -0.78 -0.34 10.47
N ILE A 47 -0.29 0.87 10.78
CA ILE A 47 0.18 1.23 12.13
C ILE A 47 -0.95 1.09 13.15
N ILE A 48 -2.13 1.63 12.86
CA ILE A 48 -3.27 1.57 13.78
C ILE A 48 -3.65 0.10 14.04
N VAL A 49 -3.67 -0.73 13.00
CA VAL A 49 -4.01 -2.16 13.10
C VAL A 49 -2.95 -2.95 13.87
N VAL A 50 -1.66 -2.63 13.73
CA VAL A 50 -0.59 -3.21 14.54
C VAL A 50 -0.71 -2.78 16.01
N CYS A 51 -0.95 -1.51 16.28
CA CYS A 51 -1.11 -0.99 17.64
C CYS A 51 -2.37 -1.52 18.33
N ALA A 52 -3.44 -1.75 17.56
CA ALA A 52 -4.68 -2.36 18.02
C ALA A 52 -4.60 -3.89 18.15
N ALA A 53 -3.43 -4.50 17.89
CA ALA A 53 -3.23 -5.93 18.07
C ALA A 53 -3.24 -6.27 19.56
N THR A 54 -4.42 -6.60 20.08
CA THR A 54 -4.61 -7.10 21.43
C THR A 54 -4.19 -8.58 21.55
N PRO A 55 -3.78 -9.04 22.74
CA PRO A 55 -3.41 -10.44 22.98
C PRO A 55 -4.60 -11.41 22.84
N GLN A 56 -5.84 -10.90 22.87
CA GLN A 56 -7.01 -11.64 22.41
C GLN A 56 -6.93 -11.78 20.90
N LYS A 57 -6.46 -12.94 20.43
CA LYS A 57 -6.29 -13.28 19.01
C LYS A 57 -7.61 -13.19 18.26
N ILE A 58 -8.00 -11.99 17.82
CA ILE A 58 -9.02 -11.82 16.79
C ILE A 58 -8.35 -12.28 15.48
N MET A 59 -8.63 -13.52 15.11
CA MET A 59 -8.10 -14.13 13.89
C MET A 59 -9.08 -13.88 12.74
N ILE A 60 -8.63 -13.14 11.74
CA ILE A 60 -9.36 -12.92 10.50
C ILE A 60 -8.53 -13.63 9.42
N TRP A 61 -9.08 -14.69 8.83
CA TRP A 61 -8.39 -15.49 7.81
C TRP A 61 -7.06 -16.11 8.30
N GLU A 62 -7.09 -16.77 9.46
CA GLU A 62 -5.91 -17.37 10.12
C GLU A 62 -4.77 -16.38 10.47
N ALA A 63 -4.91 -15.10 10.14
CA ALA A 63 -3.99 -14.03 10.50
C ALA A 63 -4.61 -13.18 11.62
N GLY A 64 -3.86 -12.96 12.69
CA GLY A 64 -4.25 -12.00 13.72
C GLY A 64 -4.23 -10.56 13.18
N LEU A 65 -4.87 -9.62 13.90
CA LEU A 65 -4.79 -8.18 13.56
C LEU A 65 -3.34 -7.71 13.33
N GLY A 66 -2.39 -8.18 14.14
CA GLY A 66 -0.97 -7.85 13.93
C GLY A 66 -0.42 -8.29 12.56
N GLY A 67 -0.88 -9.43 12.03
CA GLY A 67 -0.50 -9.90 10.70
C GLY A 67 -1.08 -9.06 9.57
N TRP A 68 -2.33 -8.62 9.70
CA TRP A 68 -2.96 -7.67 8.78
C TRP A 68 -2.29 -6.30 8.79
N GLY A 69 -1.88 -5.84 9.98
CA GLY A 69 -1.15 -4.59 10.14
C GLY A 69 0.22 -4.64 9.45
N ILE A 70 1.02 -5.67 9.71
CA ILE A 70 2.33 -5.85 9.07
C ILE A 70 2.19 -6.01 7.54
N ALA A 71 1.20 -6.79 7.08
CA ALA A 71 0.93 -6.93 5.65
C ALA A 71 0.62 -5.58 4.98
N SER A 72 -0.17 -4.74 5.66
CA SER A 72 -0.54 -3.40 5.17
C SER A 72 0.66 -2.45 5.12
N LEU A 73 1.55 -2.51 6.13
CA LEU A 73 2.79 -1.73 6.14
C LEU A 73 3.74 -2.14 5.02
N PHE A 74 3.87 -3.45 4.78
CA PHE A 74 4.69 -3.99 3.70
C PHE A 74 4.14 -3.59 2.33
N ALA A 75 2.82 -3.69 2.17
CA ALA A 75 2.13 -3.28 0.95
C ALA A 75 2.27 -1.77 0.69
N ALA A 76 2.18 -0.94 1.73
CA ALA A 76 2.39 0.49 1.64
C ALA A 76 3.80 0.83 1.15
N GLY A 77 4.83 0.17 1.70
CA GLY A 77 6.22 0.40 1.28
C GLY A 77 6.49 0.06 -0.18
N ILE A 78 6.05 -1.14 -0.62
CA ILE A 78 6.26 -1.58 -2.01
C ILE A 78 5.47 -0.71 -2.99
N SER A 79 4.18 -0.47 -2.71
CA SER A 79 3.34 0.36 -3.57
C SER A 79 3.86 1.78 -3.70
N PHE A 80 4.31 2.39 -2.60
CA PHE A 80 4.95 3.71 -2.60
C PHE A 80 6.19 3.73 -3.48
N MET A 81 7.09 2.74 -3.33
CA MET A 81 8.33 2.69 -4.11
C MET A 81 8.07 2.59 -5.62
N ILE A 82 7.14 1.72 -6.02
CA ILE A 82 6.73 1.55 -7.43
C ILE A 82 6.10 2.84 -7.95
N LEU A 83 5.20 3.46 -7.18
CA LEU A 83 4.58 4.71 -7.59
C LEU A 83 5.58 5.85 -7.73
N SER A 84 6.56 5.96 -6.83
CA SER A 84 7.62 6.97 -6.94
C SER A 84 8.41 6.82 -8.22
N VAL A 85 8.73 5.59 -8.63
CA VAL A 85 9.41 5.33 -9.91
C VAL A 85 8.52 5.74 -11.08
N ILE A 86 7.25 5.30 -11.11
CA ILE A 86 6.31 5.64 -12.20
C ILE A 86 6.09 7.16 -12.28
N HIS A 87 5.93 7.84 -11.14
CA HIS A 87 5.75 9.28 -11.08
C HIS A 87 6.99 10.02 -11.60
N ALA A 88 8.20 9.57 -11.26
CA ALA A 88 9.43 10.14 -11.78
C ALA A 88 9.51 10.03 -13.32
N TYR A 89 9.13 8.89 -13.90
CA TYR A 89 9.06 8.74 -15.36
C TYR A 89 7.98 9.64 -15.98
N PHE A 90 6.80 9.70 -15.39
CA PHE A 90 5.68 10.50 -15.91
C PHE A 90 6.02 12.00 -15.96
N VAL A 91 6.66 12.54 -14.91
CA VAL A 91 7.12 13.93 -14.85
C VAL A 91 8.25 14.19 -15.85
N HIS A 92 9.08 13.19 -16.14
CA HIS A 92 10.18 13.35 -17.08
C HIS A 92 9.70 13.33 -18.54
N ASP A 93 8.72 12.48 -18.89
CA ASP A 93 8.11 12.45 -20.22
C ASP A 93 7.28 13.72 -20.50
N GLU A 94 6.55 14.25 -19.51
CA GLU A 94 5.77 15.48 -19.66
C GLU A 94 6.66 16.72 -19.94
N LYS A 95 7.95 16.68 -19.60
CA LYS A 95 8.92 17.74 -19.91
C LYS A 95 9.53 17.66 -21.31
N VAL A 96 9.35 16.54 -22.00
CA VAL A 96 9.94 16.26 -23.33
C VAL A 96 8.90 16.42 -24.45
N ALA A 97 7.61 16.45 -24.12
CA ALA A 97 6.48 16.73 -25.04
C ALA A 97 6.13 18.23 -25.08
#